data_AF-A0A348NLL8-F1
#
_entry.id   AF-A0A348NLL8-F1
#
_cell.length_a   1.000
_cell.length_b   1.000
_cell.length_c   1.000
_cell.angle_alpha   90.00
_cell.angle_beta   90.00
_cell.angle_gamma   90.00
#
_symmetry.space_group_name_H-M   'P 1'
#
loop_
_entity.id
_entity.type
_entity.pdbx_description
1 polymer ?
#
loop_
_entity_poly.entity_id
_entity_poly.type
_entity_poly.pdbx_seq_one_letter_code
_entity_poly.pdbx_strand_id
1 'polypeptide(L)'
;KNGTSTDSAKNQRKGSQGPQLDCIAEAANTTVALLLLQQDELIRYHRVGHPQHRGFAQLQYPHNTAAIIENANNAHYAIDSWFFANGKQPICVSVAEWKAGYRPESEK
;
A
#
# COMPACT_ATOMS: atom_id res chain seq x y z
N LYS A 1 -14.42 -1.77 16.07
CA LYS A 1 -14.27 -2.56 14.82
C LYS A 1 -14.57 -1.63 13.66
N ASN A 2 -13.67 -1.49 12.68
CA ASN A 2 -13.78 -0.58 11.53
C ASN A 2 -14.47 -1.20 10.30
N GLY A 3 -14.97 -2.44 10.39
CA GLY A 3 -15.85 -3.04 9.36
C GLY A 3 -15.15 -3.62 8.12
N THR A 4 -13.82 -3.61 8.04
CA THR A 4 -13.04 -4.00 6.83
C THR A 4 -12.56 -5.45 6.83
N SER A 5 -12.89 -6.24 7.86
CA SER A 5 -12.39 -7.61 8.02
C SER A 5 -12.89 -8.60 6.97
N THR A 6 -13.93 -8.25 6.21
CA THR A 6 -14.52 -9.06 5.14
C THR A 6 -14.15 -8.55 3.75
N ASP A 7 -13.29 -7.53 3.66
CA ASP A 7 -12.96 -6.92 2.37
C ASP A 7 -12.12 -7.87 1.53
N SER A 8 -12.51 -7.97 0.26
CA SER A 8 -11.78 -8.75 -0.74
C SER A 8 -10.49 -8.03 -1.14
N ALA A 9 -9.43 -8.81 -1.38
CA ALA A 9 -8.18 -8.28 -1.97
C ALA A 9 -8.46 -7.61 -3.33
N LYS A 10 -7.64 -6.60 -3.64
CA LYS A 10 -7.67 -5.82 -4.89
C LYS A 10 -8.98 -5.05 -5.13
N ASN A 11 -9.13 -4.46 -6.32
CA ASN A 11 -10.43 -4.01 -6.82
C ASN A 11 -11.02 -5.11 -7.71
N GLN A 12 -12.21 -5.63 -7.37
CA GLN A 12 -12.91 -6.58 -8.23
C GLN A 12 -13.46 -5.86 -9.48
N ARG A 13 -13.15 -6.37 -10.67
CA ARG A 13 -13.55 -5.78 -11.97
C ARG A 13 -14.96 -6.18 -12.44
N LYS A 14 -15.60 -7.18 -11.82
CA LYS A 14 -16.92 -7.71 -12.22
C LYS A 14 -17.93 -7.63 -11.07
N GLY A 15 -18.40 -6.41 -10.80
CA GLY A 15 -19.40 -6.15 -9.77
C GLY A 15 -18.83 -6.33 -8.35
N SER A 16 -19.11 -5.37 -7.47
CA SER A 16 -18.81 -5.52 -6.04
C SER A 16 -19.67 -6.66 -5.50
N GLN A 17 -19.04 -7.75 -5.08
CA GLN A 17 -19.70 -8.90 -4.43
C GLN A 17 -19.80 -8.70 -2.90
N GLY A 18 -19.50 -7.49 -2.39
CA GLY A 18 -19.43 -7.18 -0.97
C GLY A 18 -18.63 -5.91 -0.67
N PRO A 19 -18.44 -5.57 0.62
CA PRO A 19 -17.60 -4.44 1.03
C PRO A 19 -16.18 -4.61 0.48
N GLN A 20 -15.62 -3.55 -0.10
CA GLN A 20 -14.27 -3.55 -0.66
C GLN A 20 -13.70 -2.14 -0.63
N LEU A 21 -12.46 -2.01 -0.19
CA LEU A 21 -11.70 -0.78 -0.29
C LEU A 21 -11.02 -0.72 -1.66
N ASP A 22 -11.04 0.45 -2.28
CA ASP A 22 -10.25 0.69 -3.49
C ASP A 22 -8.78 0.97 -3.14
N CYS A 23 -7.91 1.02 -4.15
CA CYS A 23 -6.48 1.30 -3.95
C CYS A 23 -6.20 2.66 -3.29
N ILE A 24 -7.10 3.64 -3.42
CA ILE A 24 -6.94 4.96 -2.78
C ILE A 24 -7.25 4.83 -1.28
N ALA A 25 -8.34 4.15 -0.93
CA ALA A 25 -8.73 3.93 0.46
C ALA A 25 -7.73 3.04 1.20
N GLU A 26 -7.21 1.99 0.56
CA GLU A 26 -6.14 1.15 1.10
C GLU A 26 -4.86 1.95 1.37
N ALA A 27 -4.43 2.79 0.42
CA ALA A 27 -3.26 3.65 0.59
C ALA A 27 -3.46 4.69 1.71
N ALA A 28 -4.66 5.30 1.79
CA ALA A 28 -4.99 6.28 2.82
C ALA A 28 -5.01 5.64 4.22
N ASN A 29 -5.69 4.49 4.38
CA ASN A 29 -5.77 3.77 5.65
C ASN A 29 -4.39 3.34 6.13
N THR A 30 -3.56 2.79 5.23
CA THR A 30 -2.18 2.39 5.56
C THR A 30 -1.33 3.60 5.95
N THR A 31 -1.48 4.74 5.27
CA THR A 31 -0.77 5.98 5.61
C THR A 31 -1.15 6.46 7.01
N VAL A 32 -2.43 6.47 7.35
CA VAL A 32 -2.91 6.87 8.69
C VAL A 32 -2.36 5.93 9.76
N ALA A 33 -2.40 4.62 9.53
CA ALA A 33 -1.84 3.64 10.47
C ALA A 33 -0.34 3.89 10.72
N LEU A 34 0.43 4.13 9.66
CA LEU A 34 1.86 4.44 9.78
C LEU A 34 2.12 5.77 10.52
N LEU A 35 1.28 6.79 10.30
CA LEU A 35 1.39 8.06 11.02
C LEU A 35 1.14 7.90 12.52
N LEU A 36 0.13 7.11 12.90
CA LEU A 36 -0.14 6.79 14.31
C LEU A 36 1.04 6.05 14.95
N LEU A 37 1.60 5.05 14.27
CA LEU A 37 2.79 4.34 14.76
C LEU A 37 4.03 5.25 14.88
N GLN A 38 4.18 6.22 13.97
CA GLN A 38 5.26 7.20 14.06
C GLN A 38 5.05 8.16 15.24
N GLN A 39 3.81 8.62 15.46
CA GLN A 39 3.45 9.50 16.58
C GLN A 39 3.70 8.82 17.93
N ASP A 40 3.46 7.51 18.02
CA ASP A 40 3.70 6.71 19.22
C ASP A 40 5.17 6.24 19.35
N GLU A 41 6.08 6.76 18.52
CA GLU A 41 7.53 6.42 18.52
C GLU A 41 7.83 4.93 18.28
N LEU A 42 6.89 4.20 17.65
CA LEU A 42 7.03 2.78 17.32
C LEU A 42 7.80 2.56 16.02
N ILE A 43 7.95 3.59 15.18
CA ILE A 43 8.80 3.58 13.99
C ILE A 43 10.15 4.23 14.33
N ARG A 44 11.19 3.41 14.50
CA ARG A 44 12.53 3.88 14.94
C ARG A 44 13.48 4.21 13.80
N TYR A 45 13.49 3.38 12.77
CA TYR A 45 14.48 3.46 11.68
C TYR A 45 13.96 4.17 10.44
N HIS A 46 12.64 4.40 10.38
CA HIS A 46 11.99 4.98 9.21
C HIS A 46 11.19 6.21 9.59
N ARG A 47 10.76 6.96 8.58
CA ARG A 47 9.73 7.99 8.68
C ARG A 47 8.68 7.78 7.60
N VAL A 48 7.45 8.22 7.85
CA VAL A 48 6.37 8.17 6.87
C VAL A 48 6.68 9.14 5.73
N GLY A 49 6.66 8.63 4.51
CA GLY A 49 6.85 9.41 3.29
C GLY A 49 5.52 9.80 2.64
N HIS A 50 5.59 10.62 1.60
CA HIS A 50 4.42 10.91 0.78
C HIS A 50 3.94 9.64 0.05
N PRO A 51 2.61 9.39 -0.02
CA PRO A 51 2.06 8.29 -0.81
C PRO A 51 2.58 8.29 -2.25
N GLN A 52 2.82 7.09 -2.78
CA GLN A 52 3.34 6.91 -4.14
C GLN A 52 2.22 6.50 -5.08
N HIS A 53 2.32 6.96 -6.33
CA HIS A 53 1.40 6.64 -7.40
C HIS A 53 2.18 6.06 -8.60
N ARG A 54 1.57 5.12 -9.32
CA ARG A 54 2.04 4.60 -10.62
C ARG A 54 0.87 4.42 -11.58
N GLY A 55 1.14 4.44 -12.89
CA GLY A 55 0.15 4.07 -13.90
C GLY A 55 -0.03 5.07 -15.05
N PHE A 56 0.01 6.37 -14.78
CA PHE A 56 -0.32 7.39 -15.79
C PHE A 56 0.68 7.45 -16.96
N ALA A 57 1.95 7.15 -16.75
CA ALA A 57 2.98 7.23 -17.78
C ALA A 57 3.33 5.88 -18.45
N GLN A 58 2.82 4.75 -17.95
CA GLN A 58 3.21 3.39 -18.40
C GLN A 58 2.03 2.54 -18.89
N LEU A 59 0.87 3.15 -19.19
CA LEU A 59 -0.36 2.43 -19.59
C LEU A 59 -0.82 1.38 -18.56
N GLN A 60 -0.37 1.50 -17.32
CA GLN A 60 -0.78 0.64 -16.21
C GLN A 60 -1.95 1.31 -15.47
N TYR A 61 -2.82 0.50 -14.86
CA TYR A 61 -3.93 1.05 -14.08
C TYR A 61 -3.41 1.93 -12.94
N PRO A 62 -4.05 3.08 -12.68
CA PRO A 62 -3.65 3.96 -11.59
C PRO A 62 -3.69 3.19 -10.27
N HIS A 63 -2.55 3.15 -9.58
CA HIS A 63 -2.40 2.47 -8.31
C HIS A 63 -1.69 3.38 -7.32
N ASN A 64 -2.19 3.41 -6.09
CA ASN A 64 -1.66 4.23 -5.00
C ASN A 64 -1.20 3.32 -3.87
N THR A 65 -0.15 3.72 -3.17
CA THR A 65 0.41 2.98 -2.03
C THR A 65 0.96 3.95 -1.00
N ALA A 66 0.93 3.55 0.27
CA ALA A 66 1.65 4.26 1.32
C ALA A 66 3.17 4.09 1.12
N ALA A 67 3.97 4.96 1.73
CA ALA A 67 5.42 4.84 1.63
C ALA A 67 6.11 5.24 2.93
N ILE A 68 7.29 4.66 3.12
CA ILE A 68 8.21 4.99 4.21
C ILE A 68 9.59 5.28 3.64
N ILE A 69 10.36 6.07 4.38
CA ILE A 69 11.72 6.45 4.03
C ILE A 69 12.63 5.98 5.17
N GLU A 70 13.66 5.21 4.84
CA GLU A 70 14.71 4.80 5.76
C GLU A 70 15.55 6.01 6.18
N ASN A 71 15.79 6.18 7.47
CA ASN A 71 16.49 7.34 8.01
C ASN A 71 18.00 7.25 7.76
N ALA A 72 18.57 6.05 7.75
CA ALA A 72 20.02 5.87 7.59
C ALA A 72 20.54 6.29 6.21
N ASN A 73 19.77 6.08 5.15
CA ASN A 73 20.25 6.24 3.76
C ASN A 73 19.23 6.89 2.81
N ASN A 74 18.07 7.34 3.30
CA ASN A 74 16.99 7.88 2.50
C ASN A 74 16.47 6.93 1.41
N ALA A 75 16.59 5.62 1.60
CA ALA A 75 15.94 4.65 0.71
C ALA A 75 14.41 4.72 0.86
N HIS A 76 13.70 4.71 -0.26
CA HIS A 76 12.24 4.81 -0.30
C HIS A 76 11.62 3.44 -0.53
N TYR A 77 10.65 3.09 0.30
CA TYR A 77 9.92 1.83 0.22
C TYR A 77 8.41 2.08 0.05
N ALA A 78 7.79 1.33 -0.86
CA ALA A 78 6.36 1.26 -1.02
C ALA A 78 5.79 0.22 -0.05
N ILE A 79 4.68 0.55 0.63
CA ILE A 79 3.95 -0.31 1.56
C ILE A 79 2.54 -0.54 1.00
N ASP A 80 2.39 -1.64 0.26
CA ASP A 80 1.22 -1.92 -0.58
C ASP A 80 0.34 -3.01 0.03
N SER A 81 -0.71 -2.60 0.74
CA SER A 81 -1.71 -3.48 1.38
C SER A 81 -2.73 -4.05 0.38
N TRP A 82 -2.82 -3.51 -0.83
CA TRP A 82 -3.90 -3.79 -1.78
C TRP A 82 -3.85 -5.19 -2.38
N PHE A 83 -2.66 -5.82 -2.45
CA PHE A 83 -2.47 -7.11 -3.10
C PHE A 83 -3.16 -8.27 -2.37
N PHE A 84 -3.33 -8.19 -1.05
CA PHE A 84 -3.83 -9.28 -0.23
C PHE A 84 -5.08 -8.85 0.57
N ALA A 85 -5.74 -9.81 1.20
CA ALA A 85 -6.90 -9.53 2.05
C ALA A 85 -6.50 -8.70 3.28
N ASN A 86 -7.46 -7.94 3.80
CA ASN A 86 -7.25 -7.13 4.99
C ASN A 86 -6.69 -7.95 6.17
N GLY A 87 -5.70 -7.39 6.87
CA GLY A 87 -4.99 -8.07 7.96
C GLY A 87 -3.88 -9.04 7.52
N LYS A 88 -3.59 -9.15 6.22
CA LYS A 88 -2.37 -9.80 5.71
C LYS A 88 -1.22 -8.81 5.68
N GLN A 89 0.00 -9.34 5.67
CA GLN A 89 1.21 -8.53 5.58
C GLN A 89 1.23 -7.79 4.24
N PRO A 90 1.45 -6.45 4.22
CA PRO A 90 1.55 -5.70 2.98
C PRO A 90 2.84 -6.07 2.24
N ILE A 91 2.87 -5.80 0.94
CA ILE A 91 4.10 -5.86 0.17
C ILE A 91 4.99 -4.67 0.52
N CYS A 92 6.27 -4.93 0.79
CA CYS A 92 7.28 -3.94 1.05
C CYS A 92 8.43 -4.10 0.05
N VAL A 93 8.53 -3.20 -0.92
CA VAL A 93 9.60 -3.19 -1.94
C VAL A 93 10.10 -1.78 -2.17
N SER A 94 11.25 -1.61 -2.84
CA SER A 94 11.72 -0.28 -3.20
C SER A 94 10.69 0.46 -4.07
N VAL A 95 10.55 1.78 -3.91
CA VAL A 95 9.63 2.57 -4.75
C VAL A 95 10.00 2.44 -6.23
N ALA A 96 11.29 2.30 -6.56
CA ALA A 96 11.74 2.10 -7.94
C ALA A 96 11.21 0.77 -8.52
N GLU A 97 11.37 -0.33 -7.79
CA GLU A 97 10.86 -1.65 -8.19
C GLU A 97 9.34 -1.65 -8.28
N TRP A 98 8.66 -1.03 -7.32
CA TRP A 98 7.21 -0.87 -7.35
C TRP A 98 6.76 -0.09 -8.60
N LYS A 99 7.38 1.05 -8.90
CA LYS A 99 7.04 1.83 -10.11
C LYS A 99 7.35 1.11 -11.42
N ALA A 100 8.31 0.18 -11.41
CA ALA A 100 8.63 -0.67 -12.58
C ALA A 100 7.55 -1.74 -12.88
N GLY A 101 6.47 -1.81 -12.09
CA GLY A 101 5.35 -2.72 -12.33
C GLY A 101 5.40 -3.99 -11.49
N TYR A 102 6.10 -3.97 -10.35
CA TYR A 102 6.14 -5.09 -9.40
C TYR A 102 4.75 -5.68 -9.13
N ARG A 103 4.71 -7.02 -9.11
CA ARG A 103 3.59 -7.85 -8.65
C ARG A 103 4.17 -9.03 -7.86
N PRO A 104 3.53 -9.43 -6.74
CA PRO A 104 3.94 -10.61 -5.99
C PRO A 104 3.81 -11.88 -6.85
N GLU A 105 4.63 -12.89 -6.57
CA GLU A 105 4.67 -14.14 -7.36
C GLU A 105 3.37 -14.92 -7.32
N SER A 106 2.64 -14.86 -6.20
CA SER A 106 1.29 -15.44 -6.07
C SER A 106 0.25 -14.85 -7.02
N GLU A 107 0.61 -13.80 -7.77
CA GLU A 107 -0.24 -13.04 -8.70
C GLU A 107 0.31 -13.02 -10.13
N LYS A 108 1.38 -13.77 -10.42
CA LYS A 108 1.90 -14.01 -11.77
C LYS A 108 1.16 -15.18 -12.41
#